data_AF-A0A1B3MVI8-F1
#
_entry.id   AF-A0A1B3MVI8-F1
#
_cell.length_a   1.000
_cell.length_b   1.000
_cell.length_c   1.000
_cell.angle_alpha   90.00
_cell.angle_beta   90.00
_cell.angle_gamma   90.00
#
_symmetry.space_group_name_H-M   'P 1'
#
loop_
_entity.id
_entity.type
_entity.pdbx_description
1 polymer ?
#
loop_
_entity_poly.entity_id
_entity_poly.type
_entity_poly.pdbx_seq_one_letter_code
_entity_poly.pdbx_strand_id
1 'polypeptide(L)'
;MQNRYAADIGDFVKLSMLRRLAAGRRLGVLWWLYPDEAHNADGKHVAYLDRPHLWRSLDPVLFDHLRSIVESGNRNVEALEQAGLFEDAIYFNDDIPVEGSTSDRRASRSAWFDRAGHAVRDCDLLFLDPDNGLETANYSAGARKAGKSVALAELKSLQREGRTIIVYHHHTRMAGGNILELAHWGTRLAELGFRVDALRAAVGTARAFFLLDATSEMRSHAADFAARWGSKVTWHPALDTRKT
;
A
#
# COMPACT_ATOMS: atom_id res chain seq x y z
N MET A 1 -3.92 -0.16 -6.80
CA MET A 1 -4.15 -1.61 -6.91
C MET A 1 -4.86 -1.90 -8.21
N GLN A 2 -4.81 -3.14 -8.73
CA GLN A 2 -5.65 -3.65 -9.81
C GLN A 2 -6.04 -5.10 -9.45
N ASN A 3 -7.21 -5.58 -9.86
CA ASN A 3 -7.69 -6.91 -9.48
C ASN A 3 -6.75 -8.02 -9.94
N ARG A 4 -6.18 -7.88 -11.14
CA ARG A 4 -5.20 -8.84 -11.68
C ARG A 4 -3.93 -9.03 -10.84
N TYR A 5 -3.62 -8.12 -9.92
CA TYR A 5 -2.49 -8.26 -9.00
C TYR A 5 -2.81 -9.07 -7.75
N ALA A 6 -4.10 -9.29 -7.46
CA ALA A 6 -4.54 -9.97 -6.24
C ALA A 6 -3.80 -11.29 -6.01
N ALA A 7 -3.32 -11.49 -4.78
CA ALA A 7 -2.59 -12.68 -4.33
C ALA A 7 -1.20 -12.90 -4.96
N ASP A 8 -0.64 -11.89 -5.64
CA ASP A 8 0.75 -11.94 -6.07
C ASP A 8 1.75 -11.84 -4.89
N ILE A 9 3.04 -11.96 -5.20
CA ILE A 9 4.08 -11.85 -4.17
C ILE A 9 4.12 -10.49 -3.46
N GLY A 10 3.67 -9.42 -4.13
CA GLY A 10 3.52 -8.10 -3.53
C GLY A 10 2.45 -8.08 -2.46
N ASP A 11 1.29 -8.67 -2.75
CA ASP A 11 0.23 -8.86 -1.77
C ASP A 11 0.65 -9.75 -0.61
N PHE A 12 1.44 -10.80 -0.88
CA PHE A 12 1.98 -11.62 0.20
C PHE A 12 2.82 -10.78 1.19
N VAL A 13 3.73 -9.93 0.69
CA VAL A 13 4.52 -9.05 1.55
C VAL A 13 3.64 -8.03 2.28
N LYS A 14 2.77 -7.34 1.53
CA LYS A 14 1.86 -6.29 2.00
C LYS A 14 0.93 -6.77 3.11
N LEU A 15 0.23 -7.87 2.87
CA LEU A 15 -0.74 -8.42 3.80
C LEU A 15 -0.03 -9.07 5.00
N SER A 16 1.14 -9.68 4.82
CA SER A 16 1.95 -10.17 5.97
C SER A 16 2.37 -9.03 6.88
N MET A 17 2.80 -7.90 6.30
CA MET A 17 3.15 -6.69 7.04
C MET A 17 1.93 -6.18 7.81
N LEU A 18 0.79 -6.00 7.13
CA LEU A 18 -0.42 -5.52 7.78
C LEU A 18 -0.89 -6.44 8.90
N ARG A 19 -0.79 -7.77 8.74
CA ARG A 19 -1.21 -8.72 9.79
C ARG A 19 -0.41 -8.53 11.08
N ARG A 20 0.85 -8.10 10.97
CA ARG A 20 1.70 -7.77 12.12
C ARG A 20 1.43 -6.37 12.68
N LEU A 21 1.22 -5.38 11.79
CA LEU A 21 1.12 -3.96 12.15
C LEU A 21 -0.29 -3.57 12.63
N ALA A 22 -1.34 -4.21 12.14
CA ALA A 22 -2.73 -3.90 12.48
C ALA A 22 -3.19 -4.52 13.80
N ALA A 23 -2.36 -5.30 14.49
CA ALA A 23 -2.72 -5.93 15.75
C ALA A 23 -3.24 -4.89 16.77
N GLY A 24 -4.43 -5.15 17.32
CA GLY A 24 -5.09 -4.28 18.30
C GLY A 24 -5.59 -2.94 17.75
N ARG A 25 -5.69 -2.76 16.43
CA ARG A 25 -6.07 -1.50 15.79
C ARG A 25 -7.24 -1.71 14.83
N ARG A 26 -8.13 -0.72 14.78
CA ARG A 26 -9.17 -0.68 13.76
C ARG A 26 -8.57 -0.28 12.42
N LEU A 27 -8.46 -1.25 11.52
CA LEU A 27 -7.84 -1.11 10.21
C LEU A 27 -8.85 -0.63 9.15
N GLY A 28 -8.51 0.40 8.41
CA GLY A 28 -9.15 0.80 7.17
C GLY A 28 -8.24 0.53 5.97
N VAL A 29 -8.68 -0.25 5.00
CA VAL A 29 -7.96 -0.53 3.75
C VAL A 29 -8.61 0.23 2.61
N LEU A 30 -7.87 1.16 2.03
CA LEU A 30 -8.25 1.91 0.84
C LEU A 30 -7.47 1.32 -0.34
N TRP A 31 -8.10 0.43 -1.10
CA TRP A 31 -7.42 -0.28 -2.18
C TRP A 31 -6.96 0.62 -3.32
N TRP A 32 -7.53 1.82 -3.45
CA TRP A 32 -7.21 2.70 -4.57
C TRP A 32 -7.37 1.93 -5.91
N LEU A 33 -8.50 1.22 -6.02
CA LEU A 33 -8.71 0.24 -7.07
C LEU A 33 -8.76 0.95 -8.42
N TYR A 34 -7.76 0.67 -9.25
CA TYR A 34 -7.67 1.22 -10.59
C TYR A 34 -8.17 0.15 -11.57
N PRO A 35 -8.91 0.53 -12.63
CA PRO A 35 -9.38 -0.44 -13.62
C PRO A 35 -8.25 -1.28 -14.21
N ASP A 36 -8.51 -2.57 -14.44
CA ASP A 36 -7.53 -3.49 -14.99
C ASP A 36 -7.06 -3.03 -16.38
N GLU A 37 -5.74 -3.01 -16.59
CA GLU A 37 -5.16 -2.71 -17.89
C GLU A 37 -5.03 -3.98 -18.75
N ALA A 38 -5.54 -3.94 -19.99
CA ALA A 38 -5.56 -5.09 -20.90
C ALA A 38 -4.24 -5.32 -21.68
N HIS A 39 -3.23 -4.47 -21.50
CA HIS A 39 -2.10 -4.34 -22.45
C HIS A 39 -0.76 -4.95 -22.00
N ASN A 40 -0.68 -5.56 -20.81
CA ASN A 40 0.55 -6.21 -20.33
C ASN A 40 0.24 -7.52 -19.58
N ALA A 41 1.19 -8.45 -19.63
CA ALA A 41 1.13 -9.73 -18.93
C ALA A 41 1.47 -9.64 -17.42
N ASP A 42 1.48 -8.43 -16.87
CA ASP A 42 1.79 -8.15 -15.47
C ASP A 42 0.69 -8.70 -14.53
N GLY A 43 1.04 -8.98 -13.28
CA GLY A 43 0.13 -9.61 -12.29
C GLY A 43 0.18 -11.13 -12.22
N LYS A 44 1.21 -11.75 -12.82
CA LYS A 44 1.42 -13.22 -12.81
C LYS A 44 2.46 -13.70 -11.79
N HIS A 45 2.83 -12.86 -10.81
CA HIS A 45 3.84 -13.22 -9.81
C HIS A 45 3.29 -14.10 -8.70
N VAL A 46 2.60 -15.18 -9.07
CA VAL A 46 2.03 -16.20 -8.15
C VAL A 46 2.94 -17.41 -7.96
N ALA A 47 3.98 -17.56 -8.79
CA ALA A 47 4.92 -18.70 -8.74
C ALA A 47 5.71 -18.85 -7.42
N TYR A 48 5.59 -17.87 -6.50
CA TYR A 48 6.12 -18.02 -5.14
C TYR A 48 5.34 -19.07 -4.34
N LEU A 49 4.06 -19.29 -4.67
CA LEU A 49 3.20 -20.30 -4.05
C LEU A 49 3.69 -21.72 -4.34
N ASP A 50 4.43 -21.94 -5.42
CA ASP A 50 5.06 -23.22 -5.76
C ASP A 50 6.38 -23.45 -4.98
N ARG A 51 6.78 -22.48 -4.13
CA ARG A 51 8.03 -22.52 -3.35
C ARG A 51 7.74 -22.39 -1.84
N PRO A 52 6.94 -23.27 -1.24
CA PRO A 52 6.54 -23.15 0.17
C PRO A 52 7.73 -23.17 1.13
N HIS A 53 8.81 -23.87 0.80
CA HIS A 53 10.06 -23.90 1.58
C HIS A 53 10.74 -22.53 1.72
N LEU A 54 10.46 -21.57 0.81
CA LEU A 54 11.00 -20.21 0.86
C LEU A 54 10.04 -19.19 1.48
N TRP A 55 8.73 -19.40 1.31
CA TRP A 55 7.73 -18.36 1.57
C TRP A 55 6.73 -18.71 2.66
N ARG A 56 6.30 -19.98 2.76
CA ARG A 56 5.23 -20.36 3.68
C ARG A 56 5.62 -20.15 5.14
N SER A 57 6.89 -20.31 5.51
CA SER A 57 7.35 -20.07 6.89
C SER A 57 7.29 -18.60 7.34
N LEU A 58 7.23 -17.65 6.40
CA LEU A 58 7.15 -16.22 6.70
C LEU A 58 5.77 -15.82 7.25
N ASP A 59 4.71 -16.33 6.63
CA ASP A 59 3.33 -16.23 7.12
C ASP A 59 2.51 -17.42 6.57
N PRO A 60 2.43 -18.55 7.30
CA PRO A 60 1.75 -19.76 6.82
C PRO A 60 0.26 -19.55 6.57
N VAL A 61 -0.40 -18.78 7.43
CA VAL A 61 -1.84 -18.53 7.35
C VAL A 61 -2.14 -17.76 6.08
N LEU A 62 -1.47 -16.63 5.87
CA LEU A 62 -1.66 -15.85 4.66
C LEU A 62 -1.29 -16.64 3.40
N PHE A 63 -0.18 -17.37 3.43
CA PHE A 63 0.28 -18.15 2.27
C PHE A 63 -0.78 -19.14 1.80
N ASP A 64 -1.39 -19.88 2.74
CA ASP A 64 -2.40 -20.89 2.41
C ASP A 64 -3.70 -20.24 1.88
N HIS A 65 -4.13 -19.10 2.44
CA HIS A 65 -5.27 -18.35 1.91
C HIS A 65 -5.00 -17.83 0.48
N LEU A 66 -3.84 -17.22 0.23
CA LEU A 66 -3.49 -16.71 -1.10
C LEU A 66 -3.36 -17.85 -2.11
N ARG A 67 -2.86 -19.02 -1.70
CA ARG A 67 -2.87 -20.23 -2.54
C ARG A 67 -4.29 -20.61 -2.95
N SER A 68 -5.21 -20.69 -2.00
CA SER A 68 -6.61 -21.03 -2.28
C SER A 68 -7.27 -20.04 -3.25
N ILE A 69 -7.00 -18.73 -3.11
CA ILE A 69 -7.52 -17.71 -4.01
C ILE A 69 -6.98 -17.93 -5.44
N VAL A 70 -5.68 -18.19 -5.59
CA VAL A 70 -5.07 -18.44 -6.90
C VAL A 70 -5.63 -19.72 -7.54
N GLU A 71 -5.76 -20.80 -6.78
CA GLU A 71 -6.32 -22.08 -7.25
C GLU A 71 -7.79 -21.98 -7.68
N SER A 72 -8.57 -21.12 -7.02
CA SER A 72 -9.96 -20.85 -7.40
C SER A 72 -10.12 -20.07 -8.71
N GLY A 73 -9.05 -19.41 -9.18
CA GLY A 73 -9.08 -18.50 -10.33
C GLY A 73 -9.72 -17.13 -10.06
N ASN A 74 -10.30 -16.91 -8.87
CA ASN A 74 -11.01 -15.67 -8.51
C ASN A 74 -10.06 -14.62 -7.90
N ARG A 75 -9.08 -14.17 -8.68
CA ARG A 75 -8.08 -13.19 -8.21
C ARG A 75 -8.62 -11.76 -8.35
N ASN A 76 -9.14 -11.23 -7.25
CA ASN A 76 -9.56 -9.83 -7.13
C ASN A 76 -9.44 -9.37 -5.66
N VAL A 77 -9.61 -8.06 -5.41
CA VAL A 77 -9.51 -7.52 -4.05
C VAL A 77 -10.63 -8.03 -3.13
N GLU A 78 -11.83 -8.25 -3.65
CA GLU A 78 -12.96 -8.80 -2.88
C GLU A 78 -12.62 -10.19 -2.30
N ALA A 79 -11.94 -11.04 -3.07
CA ALA A 79 -11.47 -12.34 -2.59
C ALA A 79 -10.43 -12.22 -1.46
N LEU A 80 -9.60 -11.17 -1.47
CA LEU A 80 -8.65 -10.88 -0.38
C LEU A 80 -9.37 -10.41 0.89
N GLU A 81 -10.45 -9.63 0.74
CA GLU A 81 -11.30 -9.17 1.84
C GLU A 81 -12.04 -10.34 2.49
N GLN A 82 -12.67 -11.19 1.66
CA GLN A 82 -13.42 -12.36 2.10
C GLN A 82 -12.56 -13.46 2.72
N ALA A 83 -11.24 -13.42 2.54
CA ALA A 83 -10.31 -14.33 3.19
C ALA A 83 -10.24 -14.14 4.72
N GLY A 84 -10.83 -13.09 5.27
CA GLY A 84 -10.93 -12.89 6.73
C GLY A 84 -9.58 -12.70 7.40
N LEU A 85 -8.63 -12.07 6.70
CA LEU A 85 -7.24 -11.94 7.14
C LEU A 85 -7.05 -10.93 8.28
N PHE A 86 -8.04 -10.07 8.51
CA PHE A 86 -8.02 -9.00 9.50
C PHE A 86 -9.37 -8.95 10.22
N GLU A 87 -9.33 -8.82 11.55
CA GLU A 87 -10.51 -8.69 12.39
C GLU A 87 -11.11 -7.28 12.23
N ASP A 88 -12.42 -7.20 11.99
CA ASP A 88 -13.21 -5.96 11.89
C ASP A 88 -12.62 -4.88 10.96
N ALA A 89 -11.87 -5.28 9.94
CA ALA A 89 -11.30 -4.35 8.97
C ALA A 89 -12.39 -3.74 8.09
N ILE A 90 -12.27 -2.43 7.83
CA ILE A 90 -13.12 -1.71 6.90
C ILE A 90 -12.41 -1.63 5.56
N TYR A 91 -13.07 -2.10 4.50
CA TYR A 91 -12.52 -2.07 3.15
C TYR A 91 -13.26 -1.05 2.31
N PHE A 92 -12.52 -0.34 1.47
CA PHE A 92 -13.05 0.54 0.44
C PHE A 92 -12.41 0.16 -0.89
N ASN A 93 -13.20 -0.49 -1.74
CA ASN A 93 -12.78 -1.05 -3.03
C ASN A 93 -13.54 -0.47 -4.23
N ASP A 94 -14.26 0.66 -4.06
CA ASP A 94 -14.83 1.39 -5.20
C ASP A 94 -13.74 1.70 -6.24
N ASP A 95 -14.03 1.42 -7.51
CA ASP A 95 -13.16 1.79 -8.63
C ASP A 95 -12.90 3.30 -8.66
N ILE A 96 -11.65 3.67 -8.90
CA ILE A 96 -11.28 5.06 -9.13
C ILE A 96 -11.85 5.51 -10.47
N PRO A 97 -12.56 6.65 -10.52
CA PRO A 97 -13.14 7.15 -11.75
C PRO A 97 -12.04 7.59 -12.74
N VAL A 98 -12.11 7.08 -13.97
CA VAL A 98 -11.17 7.38 -15.06
C VAL A 98 -11.83 8.01 -16.30
N GLU A 99 -13.17 8.09 -16.32
CA GLU A 99 -13.95 8.53 -17.47
C GLU A 99 -14.19 10.05 -17.52
N GLY A 100 -14.55 10.55 -18.70
CA GLY A 100 -14.96 11.95 -18.91
C GLY A 100 -13.83 12.92 -19.30
N SER A 101 -14.12 14.22 -19.24
CA SER A 101 -13.13 15.28 -19.47
C SER A 101 -12.14 15.39 -18.30
N THR A 102 -11.11 16.24 -18.42
CA THR A 102 -10.20 16.54 -17.30
C THR A 102 -10.93 17.12 -16.09
N SER A 103 -11.98 17.92 -16.33
CA SER A 103 -12.80 18.49 -15.27
C SER A 103 -13.66 17.42 -14.60
N ASP A 104 -14.31 16.57 -15.41
CA ASP A 104 -15.18 15.50 -14.89
C ASP A 104 -14.40 14.49 -14.04
N ARG A 105 -13.20 14.09 -14.49
CA ARG A 105 -12.30 13.23 -13.72
C ARG A 105 -11.92 13.86 -12.39
N ARG A 106 -11.59 15.16 -12.36
CA ARG A 106 -11.23 15.86 -11.13
C ARG A 106 -12.40 15.89 -10.14
N ALA A 107 -13.60 16.23 -10.61
CA ALA A 107 -14.80 16.26 -9.78
C ALA A 107 -15.16 14.87 -9.24
N SER A 108 -15.15 13.86 -10.12
CA SER A 108 -15.44 12.47 -9.76
C SER A 108 -14.40 11.91 -8.78
N ARG A 109 -13.12 12.26 -8.96
CA ARG A 109 -12.04 11.89 -8.05
C ARG A 109 -12.26 12.47 -6.65
N SER A 110 -12.65 13.74 -6.56
CA SER A 110 -12.97 14.38 -5.28
C SER A 110 -14.12 13.65 -4.57
N ALA A 111 -15.23 13.39 -5.27
CA ALA A 111 -16.37 12.69 -4.71
C ALA A 111 -16.05 11.24 -4.30
N TRP A 112 -15.19 10.55 -5.07
CA TRP A 112 -14.68 9.22 -4.70
C TRP A 112 -13.85 9.29 -3.41
N PHE A 113 -12.97 10.28 -3.28
CA PHE A 113 -12.12 10.44 -2.11
C PHE A 113 -12.92 10.79 -0.86
N ASP A 114 -13.96 11.62 -0.99
CA ASP A 114 -14.86 11.95 0.13
C ASP A 114 -15.56 10.69 0.68
N ARG A 115 -16.02 9.78 -0.19
CA ARG A 115 -16.59 8.49 0.23
C ARG A 115 -15.56 7.60 0.88
N ALA A 116 -14.35 7.51 0.31
CA ALA A 116 -13.25 6.74 0.86
C ALA A 116 -12.90 7.20 2.29
N GLY A 117 -12.73 8.52 2.47
CA GLY A 117 -12.44 9.14 3.75
C GLY A 117 -13.57 8.94 4.78
N HIS A 118 -14.84 9.02 4.33
CA HIS A 118 -15.99 8.75 5.19
C HIS A 118 -16.01 7.29 5.69
N ALA A 119 -15.75 6.32 4.81
CA ALA A 119 -15.77 4.90 5.15
C ALA A 119 -14.78 4.56 6.27
N VAL A 120 -13.58 5.13 6.22
CA VAL A 120 -12.50 4.84 7.18
C VAL A 120 -12.36 5.88 8.29
N ARG A 121 -13.34 6.79 8.44
CA ARG A 121 -13.27 7.94 9.36
C ARG A 121 -12.99 7.52 10.80
N ASP A 122 -13.44 6.35 11.23
CA ASP A 122 -13.32 5.84 12.59
C ASP A 122 -12.13 4.87 12.77
N CYS A 123 -11.31 4.65 11.73
CA CYS A 123 -10.15 3.75 11.78
C CYS A 123 -8.90 4.48 12.29
N ASP A 124 -8.07 3.77 13.05
CA ASP A 124 -6.84 4.29 13.66
C ASP A 124 -5.58 3.90 12.88
N LEU A 125 -5.69 2.86 12.04
CA LEU A 125 -4.69 2.50 11.05
C LEU A 125 -5.32 2.54 9.66
N LEU A 126 -4.76 3.34 8.76
CA LEU A 126 -5.13 3.31 7.35
C LEU A 126 -4.03 2.64 6.53
N PHE A 127 -4.42 1.79 5.58
CA PHE A 127 -3.54 1.29 4.55
C PHE A 127 -4.04 1.72 3.18
N LEU A 128 -3.22 2.46 2.43
CA LEU A 128 -3.51 2.94 1.10
C LEU A 128 -2.67 2.18 0.08
N ASP A 129 -3.34 1.63 -0.94
CA ASP A 129 -2.73 0.73 -1.91
C ASP A 129 -2.78 1.21 -3.38
N PRO A 130 -2.29 2.42 -3.71
CA PRO A 130 -2.19 2.86 -5.11
C PRO A 130 -1.37 1.91 -5.98
N ASP A 131 -1.64 1.89 -7.29
CA ASP A 131 -0.88 1.08 -8.26
C ASP A 131 0.60 1.53 -8.32
N ASN A 132 0.84 2.83 -8.47
CA ASN A 132 2.18 3.40 -8.58
C ASN A 132 2.72 3.97 -7.25
N GLY A 133 1.87 4.35 -6.31
CA GLY A 133 2.28 4.99 -5.07
C GLY A 133 1.91 6.45 -4.93
N LEU A 134 2.86 7.28 -4.52
CA LEU A 134 2.69 8.71 -4.35
C LEU A 134 2.59 9.43 -5.70
N GLU A 135 2.00 10.62 -5.70
CA GLU A 135 1.90 11.48 -6.88
C GLU A 135 3.26 11.81 -7.51
N THR A 136 3.32 12.01 -8.83
CA THR A 136 4.55 12.42 -9.51
C THR A 136 4.70 13.95 -9.52
N ALA A 137 5.88 14.47 -9.90
CA ALA A 137 6.10 15.91 -10.00
C ALA A 137 5.10 16.64 -10.94
N ASN A 138 4.59 15.94 -11.95
CA ASN A 138 3.61 16.46 -12.91
C ASN A 138 2.18 15.96 -12.65
N TYR A 139 1.88 15.60 -11.40
CA TYR A 139 0.57 15.07 -11.04
C TYR A 139 -0.54 16.10 -11.24
N SER A 140 -1.67 15.61 -11.72
CA SER A 140 -2.92 16.36 -11.81
C SER A 140 -4.06 15.40 -11.60
N ALA A 141 -4.94 15.67 -10.63
CA ALA A 141 -6.08 14.80 -10.31
C ALA A 141 -7.00 14.51 -11.51
N GLY A 142 -7.03 15.40 -12.50
CA GLY A 142 -7.81 15.23 -13.73
C GLY A 142 -7.08 14.48 -14.85
N ALA A 143 -5.83 14.04 -14.65
CA ALA A 143 -5.09 13.27 -15.64
C ALA A 143 -5.59 11.81 -15.70
N ARG A 144 -5.55 11.20 -16.89
CA ARG A 144 -6.06 9.84 -17.11
C ARG A 144 -5.48 8.79 -16.15
N LYS A 145 -4.19 8.91 -15.81
CA LYS A 145 -3.48 7.97 -14.94
C LYS A 145 -3.37 8.45 -13.49
N ALA A 146 -4.05 9.55 -13.12
CA ALA A 146 -3.97 10.11 -11.77
C ALA A 146 -4.43 9.11 -10.71
N GLY A 147 -5.42 8.27 -11.05
CA GLY A 147 -5.94 7.23 -10.16
C GLY A 147 -4.93 6.16 -9.74
N LYS A 148 -3.79 6.06 -10.43
CA LYS A 148 -2.72 5.13 -10.03
C LYS A 148 -1.89 5.64 -8.85
N SER A 149 -2.07 6.90 -8.45
CA SER A 149 -1.30 7.53 -7.38
C SER A 149 -2.21 8.14 -6.32
N VAL A 150 -1.69 8.24 -5.10
CA VAL A 150 -2.29 9.03 -4.01
C VAL A 150 -1.74 10.46 -4.09
N ALA A 151 -2.62 11.46 -4.06
CA ALA A 151 -2.19 12.86 -3.98
C ALA A 151 -1.67 13.19 -2.57
N LEU A 152 -0.66 14.06 -2.47
CA LEU A 152 -0.14 14.50 -1.17
C LEU A 152 -1.19 15.26 -0.35
N ALA A 153 -2.06 16.03 -1.02
CA ALA A 153 -3.19 16.69 -0.38
C ALA A 153 -4.22 15.70 0.17
N GLU A 154 -4.47 14.58 -0.53
CA GLU A 154 -5.35 13.50 -0.06
C GLU A 154 -4.74 12.82 1.18
N LEU A 155 -3.44 12.51 1.17
CA LEU A 155 -2.74 11.99 2.36
C LEU A 155 -2.87 12.92 3.56
N LYS A 156 -2.59 14.20 3.35
CA LYS A 156 -2.67 15.21 4.41
C LYS A 156 -4.09 15.31 4.98
N SER A 157 -5.11 15.23 4.14
CA SER A 157 -6.52 15.29 4.56
C SER A 157 -6.96 14.09 5.40
N LEU A 158 -6.28 12.95 5.28
CA LEU A 158 -6.54 11.75 6.10
C LEU A 158 -5.84 11.79 7.47
N GLN A 159 -4.86 12.69 7.66
CA GLN A 159 -4.10 12.80 8.89
C GLN A 159 -4.99 13.27 10.05
N ARG A 160 -4.87 12.59 11.20
CA ARG A 160 -5.46 13.02 12.46
C ARG A 160 -4.59 12.54 13.63
N GLU A 161 -4.76 13.16 14.78
CA GLU A 161 -4.12 12.68 16.01
C GLU A 161 -4.50 11.23 16.31
N GLY A 162 -3.52 10.42 16.72
CA GLY A 162 -3.72 9.00 17.04
C GLY A 162 -3.86 8.07 15.84
N ARG A 163 -3.90 8.58 14.59
CA ARG A 163 -3.97 7.75 13.38
C ARG A 163 -2.60 7.55 12.76
N THR A 164 -2.28 6.30 12.42
CA THR A 164 -1.16 5.96 11.54
C THR A 164 -1.67 5.71 10.12
N ILE A 165 -0.96 6.22 9.11
CA ILE A 165 -1.24 5.94 7.70
C ILE A 165 -0.06 5.16 7.12
N ILE A 166 -0.34 4.01 6.52
CA ILE A 166 0.64 3.24 5.74
C ILE A 166 0.29 3.42 4.26
N VAL A 167 1.20 4.00 3.48
CA VAL A 167 1.00 4.17 2.04
C VAL A 167 1.99 3.31 1.27
N TYR A 168 1.47 2.46 0.40
CA TYR A 168 2.26 1.71 -0.56
C TYR A 168 2.88 2.64 -1.60
N HIS A 169 4.12 2.38 -1.99
CA HIS A 169 4.77 3.03 -3.11
C HIS A 169 5.63 2.04 -3.89
N HIS A 170 5.34 1.89 -5.18
CA HIS A 170 6.21 1.14 -6.07
C HIS A 170 7.46 1.97 -6.35
N HIS A 171 8.66 1.42 -6.08
CA HIS A 171 9.89 2.16 -6.37
C HIS A 171 9.99 2.46 -7.87
N THR A 172 10.45 3.66 -8.20
CA THR A 172 10.65 4.08 -9.58
C THR A 172 12.10 3.81 -10.02
N ARG A 173 12.45 4.31 -11.21
CA ARG A 173 13.83 4.32 -11.71
C ARG A 173 14.55 5.62 -11.33
N MET A 174 14.23 6.19 -10.17
CA MET A 174 14.87 7.41 -9.68
C MET A 174 16.39 7.24 -9.69
N ALA A 175 17.09 8.22 -10.27
CA ALA A 175 18.55 8.24 -10.28
C ALA A 175 19.07 8.20 -8.84
N GLY A 176 20.11 7.41 -8.57
CA GLY A 176 20.61 7.16 -7.22
C GLY A 176 19.97 5.96 -6.49
N GLY A 177 18.93 5.36 -7.06
CA GLY A 177 18.35 4.10 -6.61
C GLY A 177 17.39 4.22 -5.42
N ASN A 178 16.91 3.07 -4.96
CA ASN A 178 15.77 3.01 -4.04
C ASN A 178 15.99 3.67 -2.68
N ILE A 179 17.23 3.70 -2.18
CA ILE A 179 17.53 4.33 -0.88
C ILE A 179 17.44 5.85 -0.97
N LEU A 180 17.92 6.44 -2.07
CA LEU A 180 17.77 7.88 -2.29
C LEU A 180 16.30 8.24 -2.50
N GLU A 181 15.53 7.37 -3.17
CA GLU A 181 14.09 7.56 -3.32
C GLU A 181 13.33 7.50 -2.00
N LEU A 182 13.72 6.62 -1.06
CA LEU A 182 13.16 6.63 0.30
C LEU A 182 13.45 7.96 1.01
N ALA A 183 14.67 8.48 0.91
CA ALA A 183 15.03 9.76 1.52
C ALA A 183 14.26 10.93 0.88
N HIS A 184 14.16 10.95 -0.46
CA HIS A 184 13.38 11.96 -1.18
C HIS A 184 11.92 12.02 -0.68
N TRP A 185 11.25 10.87 -0.61
CA TRP A 185 9.89 10.82 -0.11
C TRP A 185 9.79 11.08 1.38
N GLY A 186 10.78 10.64 2.16
CA GLY A 186 10.94 10.98 3.57
C GLY A 186 10.86 12.48 3.82
N THR A 187 11.67 13.26 3.10
CA THR A 187 11.68 14.72 3.19
C THR A 187 10.34 15.31 2.77
N ARG A 188 9.79 14.93 1.61
CA ARG A 188 8.52 15.50 1.10
C ARG A 188 7.33 15.21 2.02
N LEU A 189 7.28 14.02 2.61
CA LEU A 189 6.24 13.64 3.56
C LEU A 189 6.43 14.36 4.90
N ALA A 190 7.68 14.57 5.33
CA ALA A 190 7.98 15.37 6.52
C ALA A 190 7.59 16.85 6.34
N GLU A 191 7.80 17.43 5.15
CA GLU A 191 7.35 18.79 4.80
C GLU A 191 5.83 18.96 4.88
N LEU A 192 5.06 17.89 4.68
CA LEU A 192 3.61 17.88 4.92
C LEU A 192 3.24 17.80 6.42
N GLY A 193 4.22 17.63 7.31
CA GLY A 193 4.04 17.54 8.76
C GLY A 193 3.77 16.13 9.27
N PHE A 194 4.25 15.09 8.58
CA PHE A 194 4.25 13.71 9.09
C PHE A 194 5.58 13.37 9.76
N ARG A 195 5.55 12.52 10.79
CA ARG A 195 6.73 11.71 11.15
C ARG A 195 6.80 10.53 10.21
N VAL A 196 7.97 10.25 9.65
CA VAL A 196 8.09 9.31 8.53
C VAL A 196 9.08 8.19 8.87
N ASP A 197 8.58 6.97 8.89
CA ASP A 197 9.40 5.76 8.82
C ASP A 197 9.04 4.98 7.52
N ALA A 198 9.82 3.97 7.14
CA ALA A 198 9.44 3.08 6.04
C ALA A 198 9.93 1.65 6.21
N LEU A 199 9.16 0.72 5.64
CA LEU A 199 9.63 -0.62 5.29
C LEU A 199 9.92 -0.66 3.79
N ARG A 200 11.07 -1.20 3.39
CA ARG A 200 11.39 -1.44 1.98
C ARG A 200 11.45 -2.92 1.71
N ALA A 201 10.62 -3.40 0.78
CA ALA A 201 10.66 -4.78 0.32
C ALA A 201 11.37 -4.89 -1.04
N ALA A 202 12.33 -5.81 -1.12
CA ALA A 202 13.14 -6.10 -2.31
C ALA A 202 12.77 -7.46 -2.93
N VAL A 203 11.50 -7.85 -2.83
CA VAL A 203 10.99 -9.09 -3.39
C VAL A 203 10.30 -8.79 -4.71
N GLY A 204 10.72 -9.41 -5.82
CA GLY A 204 10.22 -9.07 -7.15
C GLY A 204 10.67 -7.66 -7.54
N THR A 205 9.73 -6.76 -7.84
CA THR A 205 10.01 -5.32 -7.97
C THR A 205 10.21 -4.66 -6.60
N ALA A 206 11.08 -3.66 -6.50
CA ALA A 206 11.27 -2.97 -5.23
C ALA A 206 10.04 -2.10 -4.91
N ARG A 207 9.66 -2.05 -3.63
CA ARG A 207 8.54 -1.24 -3.13
C ARG A 207 8.82 -0.74 -1.72
N ALA A 208 8.21 0.37 -1.36
CA ALA A 208 8.24 0.97 -0.05
C ALA A 208 6.83 0.98 0.55
N PHE A 209 6.77 0.88 1.87
CA PHE A 209 5.59 1.13 2.68
C PHE A 209 5.99 2.26 3.63
N PHE A 210 5.52 3.47 3.36
CA PHE A 210 5.79 4.61 4.24
C PHE A 210 4.81 4.57 5.40
N LEU A 211 5.34 4.53 6.62
CA LEU A 211 4.59 4.55 7.86
C LEU A 211 4.58 6.00 8.37
N LEU A 212 3.45 6.66 8.20
CA LEU A 212 3.24 8.06 8.57
C LEU A 212 2.60 8.14 9.95
N ASP A 213 3.24 8.87 10.87
CA ASP A 213 2.85 9.02 12.27
C ASP A 213 2.70 7.68 13.01
N ALA A 214 3.61 6.74 12.73
CA ALA A 214 3.66 5.47 13.43
C ALA A 214 3.91 5.66 14.94
N THR A 215 3.09 5.00 15.75
CA THR A 215 3.31 4.89 17.20
C THR A 215 4.58 4.11 17.52
N SER A 216 5.15 4.28 18.72
CA SER A 216 6.35 3.54 19.14
C SER A 216 6.17 2.02 19.09
N GLU A 217 4.98 1.53 19.45
CA GLU A 217 4.62 0.12 19.34
C GLU A 217 4.64 -0.36 17.87
N MET A 218 4.01 0.40 16.97
CA MET A 218 4.02 0.11 15.53
C MET A 218 5.44 0.03 14.97
N ARG A 219 6.32 0.95 15.40
CA ARG A 219 7.73 0.98 14.99
C ARG A 219 8.47 -0.26 15.47
N SER A 220 8.20 -0.72 16.70
CA SER A 220 8.73 -1.99 17.21
C SER A 220 8.25 -3.17 16.36
N HIS A 221 6.96 -3.25 16.07
CA HIS A 221 6.40 -4.31 15.22
C HIS A 221 6.97 -4.28 13.80
N ALA A 222 7.24 -3.11 13.23
CA ALA A 222 7.86 -2.95 11.92
C ALA A 222 9.33 -3.42 11.92
N ALA A 223 10.09 -3.08 12.97
CA ALA A 223 11.46 -3.55 13.15
C ALA A 223 11.52 -5.08 13.30
N ASP A 224 10.64 -5.67 14.13
CA ASP A 224 10.52 -7.13 14.28
C ASP A 224 10.16 -7.80 12.96
N PHE A 225 9.22 -7.22 12.21
CA PHE A 225 8.80 -7.71 10.90
C PHE A 225 9.98 -7.74 9.93
N ALA A 226 10.72 -6.64 9.80
CA ALA A 226 11.91 -6.59 8.95
C ALA A 226 12.97 -7.61 9.40
N ALA A 227 13.24 -7.74 10.70
CA ALA A 227 14.19 -8.71 11.23
C ALA A 227 13.82 -10.15 10.86
N ARG A 228 12.53 -10.52 10.98
CA ARG A 228 12.02 -11.85 10.59
C ARG A 228 12.12 -12.10 9.09
N TRP A 229 11.94 -11.07 8.27
CA TRP A 229 11.98 -11.16 6.81
C TRP A 229 13.41 -11.08 6.23
N GLY A 230 14.40 -10.71 7.05
CA GLY A 230 15.81 -10.69 6.68
C GLY A 230 16.09 -9.78 5.48
N SER A 231 16.89 -10.24 4.52
CA SER A 231 17.25 -9.43 3.34
C SER A 231 16.07 -9.08 2.41
N LYS A 232 14.89 -9.67 2.62
CA LYS A 232 13.70 -9.42 1.81
C LYS A 232 13.03 -8.09 2.15
N VAL A 233 13.08 -7.67 3.41
CA VAL A 233 12.46 -6.45 3.91
C VAL A 233 13.42 -5.73 4.86
N THR A 234 13.63 -4.45 4.63
CA THR A 234 14.53 -3.62 5.47
C THR A 234 13.74 -2.50 6.14
N TRP A 235 14.09 -2.20 7.39
CA TRP A 235 13.48 -1.14 8.20
C TRP A 235 14.27 0.17 8.07
N HIS A 236 13.58 1.28 7.85
CA HIS A 236 14.15 2.62 7.64
C HIS A 236 13.45 3.62 8.56
N PRO A 237 13.86 3.73 9.83
CA PRO A 237 13.25 4.67 10.75
C PRO A 237 13.70 6.11 10.50
N ALA A 238 12.89 7.05 10.98
CA ALA A 238 13.19 8.48 11.08
C ALA A 238 13.73 9.09 9.78
N LEU A 239 13.04 8.82 8.66
CA LEU A 239 13.38 9.38 7.35
C LEU A 239 13.26 10.91 7.30
N ASP A 240 12.43 11.49 8.17
CA ASP A 240 12.22 12.92 8.38
C ASP A 240 13.45 13.65 8.97
N THR A 241 14.31 12.93 9.69
CA THR A 241 15.50 13.51 10.33
C THR A 241 16.74 13.52 9.45
N ARG A 242 16.68 12.85 8.29
CA ARG A 242 17.79 12.75 7.34
C ARG A 242 17.83 14.00 6.47
N LYS A 243 18.24 15.14 7.04
CA LYS A 243 18.62 16.31 6.24
C LYS A 243 19.77 15.90 5.32
N THR A 244 19.52 15.93 4.02
CA THR A 244 20.56 15.98 2.97
C THR A 244 21.41 17.23 3.13
#